data_AF-A0A3D1I185-F1
#
_entry.id   AF-A0A3D1I185-F1
#
_cell.length_a   1.000
_cell.length_b   1.000
_cell.length_c   1.000
_cell.angle_alpha   90.00
_cell.angle_beta   90.00
_cell.angle_gamma   90.00
#
_symmetry.space_group_name_H-M   'P 1'
#
loop_
_entity.id
_entity.type
_entity.pdbx_description
1 polymer ?
#
loop_
_entity_poly.entity_id
_entity_poly.type
_entity_poly.pdbx_seq_one_letter_code
_entity_poly.pdbx_strand_id
1 'polypeptide(L)'
;TRYGMSEDFDMVALETVSNQYLGGDASLACSADTQNEIDRKVVELVKRQHEKASKILADNRGKLDELAKYLYEKETITGEEFMSILNKGGEEE
;
A
#
# COMPACT_ATOMS: atom_id res chain seq x y z
N THR A 1 -2.21 -12.49 8.15
CA THR A 1 -2.41 -13.47 9.24
C THR A 1 -3.62 -13.21 10.10
N ARG A 2 -4.04 -11.95 10.31
CA ARG A 2 -5.25 -11.61 11.09
C ARG A 2 -6.58 -11.76 10.32
N TYR A 3 -6.59 -11.36 9.05
CA TYR A 3 -7.81 -11.22 8.24
C TYR A 3 -8.04 -12.36 7.24
N GLY A 4 -7.21 -13.41 7.27
CA GLY A 4 -7.33 -14.54 6.34
C GLY A 4 -7.17 -14.19 4.85
N MET A 5 -6.40 -13.14 4.53
CA MET A 5 -6.22 -12.65 3.15
C MET A 5 -5.02 -13.28 2.43
N SER A 6 -4.56 -14.45 2.86
CA SER A 6 -3.43 -15.15 2.24
C SER A 6 -3.91 -16.47 1.66
N GLU A 7 -3.64 -16.72 0.39
CA GLU A 7 -4.05 -17.97 -0.28
C GLU A 7 -3.44 -19.22 0.38
N ASP A 8 -2.26 -19.10 0.98
CA ASP A 8 -1.55 -20.22 1.62
C ASP A 8 -2.09 -20.55 3.03
N PHE A 9 -2.66 -19.56 3.72
CA PHE A 9 -3.16 -19.70 5.11
C PHE A 9 -4.69 -19.57 5.21
N ASP A 10 -5.36 -19.26 4.09
CA ASP A 10 -6.80 -19.06 3.94
C ASP A 10 -7.42 -18.30 5.12
N MET A 11 -8.55 -18.77 5.68
CA MET A 11 -9.30 -18.12 6.76
C MET A 11 -8.68 -18.26 8.15
N VAL A 12 -7.42 -18.69 8.28
CA VAL A 12 -6.80 -18.92 9.59
C VAL A 12 -6.32 -17.60 10.20
N ALA A 13 -6.91 -17.23 11.34
CA ALA A 13 -6.46 -16.13 12.18
C ALA A 13 -5.29 -16.59 13.07
N LEU A 14 -4.06 -16.24 12.67
CA LEU A 14 -2.83 -16.62 13.38
C LEU A 14 -2.39 -15.57 14.42
N GLU A 15 -3.15 -14.48 14.56
CA GLU A 15 -2.84 -13.37 15.46
C GLU A 15 -4.09 -13.00 16.28
N THR A 16 -3.94 -12.96 17.61
CA THR A 16 -5.01 -12.57 18.54
C THR A 16 -4.57 -11.35 19.34
N VAL A 17 -5.38 -10.28 19.32
CA VAL A 17 -5.15 -9.07 20.14
C VAL A 17 -5.92 -9.21 21.44
N SER A 18 -5.22 -9.28 22.57
CA SER A 18 -5.85 -9.51 23.88
C SER A 18 -6.23 -8.22 24.62
N ASN A 19 -5.66 -7.06 24.25
CA ASN A 19 -5.86 -5.83 25.02
C ASN A 19 -5.84 -4.55 24.17
N GLN A 20 -6.98 -4.15 23.62
CA GLN A 20 -7.09 -3.07 22.62
C GLN A 20 -6.80 -1.65 23.17
N TYR A 21 -6.80 -1.45 24.50
CA TYR A 21 -6.72 -0.12 25.12
C TYR A 21 -5.53 0.10 26.05
N LEU A 22 -4.86 -0.97 26.52
CA LEU A 22 -3.78 -0.89 27.51
C LEU A 22 -2.45 -1.49 27.01
N GLY A 23 -2.17 -1.34 25.72
CA GLY A 23 -0.85 -1.67 25.16
C GLY A 23 -0.87 -2.61 23.96
N GLY A 24 -2.01 -3.20 23.60
CA GLY A 24 -2.16 -3.84 22.29
C GLY A 24 -1.16 -4.96 22.00
N ASP A 25 -0.72 -5.71 23.01
CA ASP A 25 0.19 -6.84 22.78
C ASP A 25 -0.53 -7.90 21.94
N ALA A 26 -0.06 -8.03 20.70
CA ALA A 26 -0.50 -9.05 19.77
C ALA A 26 0.30 -10.32 20.05
N SER A 27 -0.37 -11.37 20.52
CA SER A 27 0.24 -12.69 20.64
C SER A 27 0.01 -13.46 19.35
N LEU A 28 1.11 -13.88 18.72
CA LEU A 28 1.07 -14.70 17.53
C LEU A 28 0.91 -16.18 17.93
N ALA A 29 -0.17 -16.82 17.49
CA ALA A 29 -0.50 -18.20 17.84
C ALA A 29 -0.07 -19.16 16.72
N CYS A 30 1.22 -19.15 16.36
CA CYS A 30 1.76 -20.02 15.31
C CYS A 30 3.18 -20.50 15.59
N SER A 31 3.57 -21.63 15.00
CA SER A 31 4.91 -22.21 15.14
C SER A 31 5.97 -21.35 14.45
N ALA A 32 7.24 -21.50 14.85
CA ALA A 32 8.36 -20.78 14.24
C ALA A 32 8.46 -21.00 12.71
N ASP A 33 8.13 -22.21 12.24
CA ASP A 33 8.13 -22.51 10.81
C ASP A 33 7.02 -21.74 10.06
N THR A 34 5.82 -21.68 10.63
CA THR A 34 4.73 -20.88 10.06
C THR A 34 5.05 -19.38 10.09
N GLN A 35 5.73 -18.89 11.14
CA GLN A 35 6.20 -17.50 11.21
C GLN A 35 7.17 -17.16 10.08
N ASN A 36 8.15 -18.04 9.82
CA ASN A 36 9.09 -17.84 8.73
C ASN A 36 8.40 -17.78 7.36
N GLU A 37 7.39 -18.62 7.13
CA GLU A 37 6.61 -18.60 5.88
C GLU A 37 5.75 -17.33 5.76
N ILE A 38 5.17 -16.86 6.86
CA ILE A 38 4.46 -15.56 6.90
C ILE A 38 5.40 -14.43 6.51
N ASP A 39 6.60 -14.36 7.11
CA ASP A 39 7.57 -13.29 6.84
C ASP A 39 7.98 -13.27 5.37
N ARG A 40 8.25 -14.45 4.78
CA ARG A 40 8.54 -14.58 3.35
C ARG A 40 7.43 -14.00 2.47
N LYS A 41 6.17 -14.33 2.78
CA LYS A 41 5.00 -13.86 2.03
C LYS A 41 4.76 -12.37 2.19
N VAL A 42 5.02 -11.81 3.37
CA VAL A 42 4.94 -10.35 3.60
C VAL A 42 5.98 -9.62 2.76
N VAL A 43 7.24 -10.08 2.75
CA VAL A 43 8.31 -9.48 1.94
C VAL A 43 7.98 -9.56 0.45
N GLU A 44 7.52 -10.71 -0.03
CA GLU A 44 7.10 -10.90 -1.42
C GLU A 44 5.96 -9.94 -1.80
N LEU A 45 4.94 -9.83 -0.95
CA LEU A 45 3.81 -8.93 -1.17
C LEU A 45 4.25 -7.48 -1.25
N VAL A 46 5.05 -7.01 -0.28
CA VAL A 46 5.56 -5.64 -0.24
C VAL A 46 6.37 -5.34 -1.48
N LYS A 47 7.27 -6.25 -1.89
CA LYS A 47 8.08 -6.08 -3.09
C LYS A 47 7.21 -5.95 -4.34
N ARG A 48 6.23 -6.83 -4.52
CA ARG A 48 5.29 -6.81 -5.65
C ARG A 48 4.48 -5.51 -5.71
N GLN A 49 3.96 -5.03 -4.58
CA GLN A 49 3.18 -3.79 -4.56
C GLN A 49 4.06 -2.55 -4.74
N HIS A 50 5.30 -2.57 -4.23
CA HIS A 50 6.28 -1.53 -4.47
C HIS A 50 6.62 -1.42 -5.96
N GLU A 51 6.93 -2.53 -6.61
CA GLU A 51 7.19 -2.58 -8.06
C GLU A 51 5.98 -2.09 -8.87
N LYS A 52 4.76 -2.51 -8.50
CA LYS A 52 3.52 -2.00 -9.12
C LYS A 52 3.38 -0.49 -8.96
N ALA A 53 3.60 0.06 -7.77
CA ALA A 53 3.54 1.49 -7.52
C ALA A 53 4.60 2.25 -8.33
N SER A 54 5.85 1.77 -8.34
CA SER A 54 6.93 2.35 -9.16
C SER A 54 6.57 2.35 -10.65
N LYS A 55 5.96 1.28 -11.14
CA LYS A 55 5.52 1.19 -12.54
C LYS A 55 4.41 2.20 -12.85
N ILE A 56 3.38 2.30 -12.01
CA ILE A 56 2.31 3.29 -12.19
C ILE A 56 2.88 4.72 -12.24
N LEU A 57 3.83 5.03 -11.35
CA LEU A 57 4.49 6.34 -11.33
C LEU A 57 5.35 6.57 -12.59
N ALA A 58 6.08 5.55 -13.05
CA ALA A 58 6.89 5.64 -14.26
C ALA A 58 6.03 5.82 -15.51
N ASP A 59 4.94 5.06 -15.64
CA ASP A 59 4.00 5.13 -16.75
C ASP A 59 3.31 6.50 -16.82
N ASN A 60 3.13 7.17 -15.67
CA ASN A 60 2.51 8.49 -15.56
C ASN A 60 3.53 9.63 -15.33
N ARG A 61 4.79 9.45 -15.74
CA ARG A 61 5.88 10.40 -15.42
C ARG A 61 5.59 11.83 -15.86
N GLY A 62 5.00 12.03 -17.04
CA GLY A 62 4.65 13.37 -17.53
C GLY A 62 3.64 14.10 -16.62
N LYS A 63 2.64 13.37 -16.10
CA LYS A 63 1.68 13.93 -15.15
C LYS A 63 2.30 14.22 -13.79
N LEU A 64 3.24 13.39 -13.33
CA LEU A 64 4.01 13.68 -12.11
C LEU A 64 4.83 14.95 -12.25
N ASP A 65 5.50 15.17 -13.37
CA ASP A 65 6.30 16.37 -13.59
C ASP A 65 5.41 17.64 -13.67
N GLU A 66 4.22 17.54 -14.27
CA GLU A 66 3.22 18.63 -14.30
C GLU A 66 2.74 19.01 -12.88
N LEU A 67 2.37 18.00 -12.08
CA LEU A 67 1.92 18.18 -10.70
C LEU A 67 3.04 18.68 -9.78
N ALA A 68 4.26 18.18 -9.97
CA ALA A 68 5.43 18.62 -9.20
C ALA A 68 5.75 20.10 -9.49
N LYS A 69 5.62 20.53 -10.76
CA LYS A 69 5.78 21.94 -11.13
C LYS A 69 4.70 22.82 -10.48
N TYR A 70 3.45 22.39 -10.48
CA TYR A 70 2.37 23.12 -9.82
C TYR A 70 2.65 23.29 -8.32
N LEU A 71 3.04 22.20 -7.64
CA LEU A 71 3.42 22.24 -6.22
C LEU A 71 4.64 23.11 -5.96
N TYR A 72 5.60 23.15 -6.87
CA TYR A 72 6.76 24.02 -6.76
C TYR A 72 6.38 25.51 -6.81
N GLU A 73 5.37 25.88 -7.61
CA GLU A 73 4.93 27.27 -7.75
C GLU A 73 3.92 27.71 -6.68
N LYS A 74 3.07 26.80 -6.19
CA LYS A 74 1.94 27.12 -5.30
C LYS A 74 2.08 26.58 -3.88
N GLU A 75 3.11 25.76 -3.61
CA GLU A 75 3.44 25.08 -2.35
C GLU A 75 2.38 24.09 -1.83
N THR A 76 1.11 24.28 -2.15
CA THR A 76 -0.01 23.44 -1.76
C THR A 76 -0.92 23.19 -2.96
N ILE A 77 -1.52 22.00 -3.01
CA ILE A 77 -2.53 21.62 -3.99
C ILE A 77 -3.71 20.97 -3.26
N THR A 78 -4.93 21.39 -3.59
CA THR A 78 -6.15 20.74 -3.11
C THR A 78 -6.48 19.50 -3.95
N GLY A 79 -7.32 18.61 -3.42
CA GLY A 79 -7.72 17.40 -4.15
C GLY A 79 -8.42 17.69 -5.49
N GLU A 80 -9.25 18.72 -5.55
CA GLU A 80 -9.95 19.12 -6.77
C GLU A 80 -8.99 19.67 -7.83
N GLU A 81 -8.02 20.48 -7.42
CA GLU A 81 -6.96 20.99 -8.31
C GLU A 81 -6.07 19.86 -8.82
N PHE A 82 -5.70 18.91 -7.95
CA PHE A 82 -4.93 17.74 -8.33
C PHE A 82 -5.63 16.92 -9.41
N MET A 83 -6.91 16.59 -9.20
CA MET A 83 -7.69 15.81 -10.16
C MET A 83 -7.89 16.56 -11.48
N SER A 84 -8.05 17.88 -11.42
CA SER A 84 -8.17 18.72 -12.61
C SER A 84 -6.90 18.68 -13.47
N ILE A 85 -5.71 18.71 -12.87
CA ILE A 85 -4.42 18.62 -13.57
C ILE A 85 -4.19 17.19 -14.08
N LEU A 86 -4.48 16.19 -13.25
CA LEU A 86 -4.34 14.78 -13.61
C LEU A 86 -5.17 14.43 -14.86
N ASN A 87 -6.43 14.87 -14.90
CA ASN A 87 -7.37 14.54 -15.97
C ASN A 87 -7.25 15.44 -17.21
N LYS A 88 -6.54 16.57 -17.12
CA LYS A 88 -6.42 17.57 -18.21
C LYS A 88 -5.79 17.09 -19.52
N GLY A 89 -5.32 15.85 -19.58
CA GLY A 89 -4.80 15.19 -20.79
C GLY A 89 -5.43 13.83 -21.07
N GLY A 90 -6.56 13.51 -20.43
CA GLY A 90 -7.32 12.27 -20.62
C GLY A 90 -8.62 12.46 -21.42
N GLU A 91 -8.88 13.65 -21.96
CA GLU A 91 -9.95 13.91 -22.93
C GLU A 91 -9.37 13.98 -24.35
N GLU A 92 -8.78 12.89 -24.82
CA GLU A 92 -8.69 12.58 -26.25
C GLU A 92 -9.02 11.09 -26.42
N GLU A 93 -10.23 10.85 -26.96
CA GLU A 93 -10.88 9.59 -27.42
C GLU A 93 -11.29 8.51 -26.40
#